data_AF-R4U8E3-F1
#
_entry.id   AF-R4U8E3-F1
#
_cell.length_a   1.000
_cell.length_b   1.000
_cell.length_c   1.000
_cell.angle_alpha   90.00
_cell.angle_beta   90.00
_cell.angle_gamma   90.00
#
_symmetry.space_group_name_H-M   'P 1'
#
loop_
_entity.id
_entity.type
_entity.pdbx_description
1 polymer ?
#
loop_
_entity_poly.entity_id
_entity_poly.type
_entity_poly.pdbx_seq_one_letter_code
_entity_poly.pdbx_strand_id
1 'polypeptide(L)'
;AVYCRDRLNPNMFIYALSVAILHRPDTKDLPVPPLTEVFPDKYMDSGIFSRAREEANVVPEGARVPIEIPRDYTASDLDEEHRVAYWREDIGINLHHWHWHLVYPFEGDMRIVNKDRRGELFYYM
;
A
#
# COMPACT_ATOMS: atom_id res chain seq x y z
N ALA A 1 15.43 1.64 -14.15
CA ALA A 1 14.21 2.11 -13.48
C ALA A 1 13.69 3.41 -14.11
N VAL A 2 14.48 4.49 -14.13
CA VAL A 2 14.06 5.83 -14.64
C VAL A 2 13.42 5.77 -16.04
N TYR A 3 14.03 5.07 -17.00
CA TYR A 3 13.48 4.94 -18.36
C TYR A 3 12.04 4.39 -18.39
N CYS A 4 11.75 3.38 -17.57
CA CYS A 4 10.46 2.69 -17.56
C CYS A 4 9.38 3.45 -16.78
N ARG A 5 9.77 4.31 -15.82
CA ARG A 5 8.85 4.99 -14.90
C ARG A 5 7.74 5.74 -15.61
N ASP A 6 8.08 6.46 -16.67
CA ASP A 6 7.14 7.32 -17.40
C ASP A 6 6.55 6.64 -18.65
N ARG A 7 6.84 5.34 -18.85
CA ARG A 7 6.46 4.58 -20.06
C ARG A 7 5.64 3.33 -19.78
N LEU A 8 5.49 2.96 -18.52
CA LEU A 8 4.74 1.79 -18.07
C LEU A 8 3.58 2.23 -17.18
N ASN A 9 2.60 1.34 -17.02
CA ASN A 9 1.53 1.55 -16.05
C ASN A 9 2.13 1.79 -14.64
N PRO A 10 1.69 2.83 -13.89
CA PRO A 10 2.26 3.16 -12.59
C PRO A 10 2.17 2.03 -11.56
N ASN A 11 1.03 1.34 -11.47
CA ASN A 11 0.84 0.23 -10.55
C ASN A 11 1.78 -0.93 -10.88
N MET A 12 1.88 -1.29 -12.16
CA MET A 12 2.80 -2.33 -12.62
C MET A 12 4.26 -1.96 -12.35
N PHE A 13 4.66 -0.72 -12.63
CA PHE A 13 6.01 -0.23 -12.40
C PHE A 13 6.39 -0.28 -10.92
N ILE A 14 5.53 0.25 -10.04
CA ILE A 14 5.79 0.25 -8.59
C ILE A 14 5.84 -1.16 -8.03
N TYR A 15 4.93 -2.05 -8.44
CA TYR A 15 5.00 -3.46 -8.03
C TYR A 15 6.32 -4.10 -8.45
N ALA A 16 6.67 -4.04 -9.74
CA ALA A 16 7.88 -4.68 -10.27
C ALA A 16 9.16 -4.09 -9.68
N LEU A 17 9.22 -2.76 -9.46
CA LEU A 17 10.36 -2.11 -8.83
C LEU A 17 10.50 -2.51 -7.36
N SER A 18 9.39 -2.60 -6.62
CA SER A 18 9.40 -3.00 -5.20
C SER A 18 9.86 -4.45 -5.05
N VAL A 19 9.37 -5.36 -5.89
CA VAL A 19 9.88 -6.75 -5.95
C VAL A 19 11.38 -6.77 -6.28
N ALA A 20 11.82 -5.99 -7.27
CA ALA A 20 13.23 -5.94 -7.66
C ALA A 20 14.14 -5.44 -6.53
N ILE A 21 13.74 -4.37 -5.83
CA ILE A 21 14.50 -3.81 -4.69
C ILE A 21 14.63 -4.85 -3.57
N LEU A 22 13.54 -5.57 -3.25
CA LEU A 22 13.55 -6.54 -2.15
C LEU A 22 14.39 -7.79 -2.42
N HIS A 23 14.58 -8.17 -3.69
CA HIS A 23 15.19 -9.47 -4.04
C HIS A 23 16.58 -9.38 -4.64
N ARG A 24 16.99 -8.20 -5.10
CA ARG A 24 18.33 -7.99 -5.64
C ARG A 24 19.37 -7.88 -4.50
N PRO A 25 20.49 -8.62 -4.57
CA PRO A 25 21.51 -8.58 -3.53
C PRO A 25 22.12 -7.19 -3.31
N ASP A 26 22.20 -6.37 -4.36
CA ASP A 26 22.81 -5.05 -4.35
C ASP A 26 21.87 -3.94 -3.86
N THR A 27 20.62 -4.25 -3.52
CA THR A 27 19.61 -3.28 -3.07
C THR A 27 19.00 -3.61 -1.71
N LYS A 28 19.55 -4.55 -0.95
CA LYS A 28 18.97 -5.04 0.32
C LYS A 28 18.73 -3.96 1.37
N ASP A 29 19.55 -2.92 1.38
CA ASP A 29 19.49 -1.84 2.35
C ASP A 29 18.71 -0.62 1.83
N LEU A 30 18.10 -0.72 0.64
CA LEU A 30 17.27 0.34 0.11
C LEU A 30 15.85 0.27 0.71
N PRO A 31 15.37 1.33 1.37
CA PRO A 31 14.01 1.36 1.87
C PRO A 31 13.03 1.40 0.69
N VAL A 32 12.00 0.53 0.75
CA VAL A 32 10.84 0.63 -0.14
C VAL A 32 9.82 1.55 0.55
N PRO A 33 9.42 2.66 -0.08
CA PRO A 33 8.39 3.53 0.47
C PRO A 33 7.08 2.74 0.69
N PRO A 34 6.35 3.02 1.78
CA PRO A 34 5.08 2.33 2.03
C PRO A 34 4.06 2.68 0.95
N LEU A 35 3.22 1.71 0.58
CA LEU A 35 2.23 1.91 -0.49
C LEU A 35 1.19 2.98 -0.14
N THR A 36 0.99 3.28 1.14
CA THR A 36 0.14 4.38 1.62
C THR A 36 0.65 5.76 1.19
N GLU A 37 1.95 5.93 0.97
CA GLU A 37 2.53 7.19 0.47
C GLU A 37 2.56 7.24 -1.06
N VAL A 38 2.73 6.07 -1.70
CA VAL A 38 2.84 5.97 -3.16
C VAL A 38 1.48 5.94 -3.86
N PHE A 39 0.51 5.21 -3.29
CA PHE A 39 -0.88 5.09 -3.75
C PHE A 39 -1.84 5.25 -2.56
N PRO A 40 -1.93 6.45 -1.96
CA PRO A 40 -2.83 6.71 -0.82
C PRO A 40 -4.30 6.43 -1.15
N ASP A 41 -4.69 6.51 -2.42
CA ASP A 41 -6.05 6.25 -2.91
C ASP A 41 -6.54 4.81 -2.66
N LYS A 42 -5.63 3.87 -2.36
CA LYS A 42 -5.97 2.50 -1.99
C LYS A 42 -6.29 2.32 -0.50
N TYR A 43 -5.97 3.31 0.32
CA TYR A 43 -6.00 3.21 1.79
C TYR A 43 -6.84 4.29 2.46
N MET A 44 -7.18 5.36 1.73
CA MET A 44 -7.90 6.50 2.26
C MET A 44 -9.20 6.71 1.49
N ASP A 45 -10.22 7.23 2.19
CA ASP A 45 -11.49 7.59 1.57
C ASP A 45 -11.30 8.58 0.41
N SER A 46 -12.04 8.37 -0.69
CA SER A 46 -11.92 9.22 -1.87
C SER A 46 -12.36 10.68 -1.62
N GLY A 47 -13.28 10.88 -0.67
CA GLY A 47 -13.82 12.19 -0.31
C GLY A 47 -12.79 13.14 0.31
N ILE A 48 -11.70 12.61 0.89
CA ILE A 48 -10.69 13.44 1.54
C ILE A 48 -9.71 14.09 0.54
N PHE A 49 -9.53 13.55 -0.67
CA PHE A 49 -8.51 14.03 -1.60
C PHE A 49 -8.80 15.42 -2.18
N SER A 50 -10.07 15.82 -2.28
CA SER A 50 -10.40 17.19 -2.68
C SER A 50 -9.94 18.19 -1.62
N ARG A 51 -10.19 17.89 -0.34
CA ARG A 51 -9.74 18.71 0.81
C ARG A 51 -8.22 18.71 0.93
N ALA A 52 -7.57 17.57 0.74
CA ALA A 52 -6.11 17.48 0.74
C ALA A 52 -5.47 18.34 -0.35
N ARG A 53 -6.08 18.40 -1.54
CA ARG A 53 -5.61 19.25 -2.64
C ARG A 53 -5.81 20.74 -2.34
N GLU A 54 -6.93 21.11 -1.74
CA GLU A 54 -7.18 22.49 -1.30
C GLU A 54 -6.14 22.93 -0.26
N GLU A 55 -5.95 22.13 0.79
CA GLU A 55 -4.97 22.39 1.85
C GLU A 55 -3.54 22.52 1.29
N ALA A 56 -3.17 21.64 0.36
CA ALA A 56 -1.85 21.67 -0.26
C ALA A 56 -1.60 22.93 -1.11
N ASN A 57 -2.63 23.46 -1.77
CA ASN A 57 -2.52 24.59 -2.69
C ASN A 57 -2.70 25.95 -2.00
N VAL A 58 -3.50 26.02 -0.94
CA VAL A 58 -3.87 27.28 -0.27
C VAL A 58 -3.00 27.54 0.95
N VAL A 59 -2.70 26.52 1.75
CA VAL A 59 -2.01 26.67 3.04
C VAL A 59 -0.50 26.53 2.84
N PRO A 60 0.31 27.49 3.33
CA PRO A 60 1.76 27.41 3.28
C PRO A 60 2.32 26.14 3.92
N GLU A 61 3.43 25.66 3.40
CA GLU A 61 4.15 24.54 3.98
C GLU A 61 4.53 24.82 5.44
N GLY A 62 4.32 23.85 6.33
CA GLY A 62 4.52 23.98 7.78
C GLY A 62 3.32 24.52 8.57
N ALA A 63 2.30 25.07 7.90
CA ALA A 63 1.06 25.55 8.55
C ALA A 63 -0.17 24.65 8.29
N ARG A 64 0.01 23.55 7.54
CA ARG A 64 -1.06 22.62 7.17
C ARG A 64 -1.57 21.83 8.37
N VAL A 65 -2.88 21.59 8.43
CA VAL A 65 -3.50 20.78 9.49
C VAL A 65 -3.86 19.37 8.99
N PRO A 66 -3.77 18.33 9.85
CA PRO A 66 -4.22 17.00 9.48
C PRO A 66 -5.72 16.97 9.14
N ILE A 67 -6.06 16.25 8.07
CA ILE A 67 -7.46 15.97 7.71
C ILE A 67 -7.90 14.72 8.45
N GLU A 68 -8.87 14.85 9.34
CA GLU A 68 -9.45 13.72 10.05
C GLU A 68 -10.30 12.87 9.11
N ILE A 69 -10.04 11.56 9.11
CA ILE A 69 -10.84 10.56 8.40
C ILE A 69 -11.88 10.04 9.41
N PRO A 70 -13.19 10.12 9.11
CA PRO A 70 -14.21 9.61 10.01
C PRO A 70 -14.11 8.09 10.11
N ARG A 71 -14.47 7.51 11.25
CA ARG A 71 -14.49 6.05 11.44
C ARG A 71 -15.52 5.36 10.55
N ASP A 72 -16.69 5.97 10.39
CA ASP A 72 -17.84 5.40 9.71
C ASP A 72 -17.96 5.99 8.30
N TYR A 73 -16.98 5.69 7.45
CA TYR A 73 -16.91 6.22 6.08
C TYR A 73 -17.41 5.25 5.01
N THR A 74 -17.38 3.94 5.27
CA THR A 74 -17.87 2.91 4.35
C THR A 74 -19.31 2.49 4.62
N ALA A 75 -19.71 2.42 5.89
CA ALA A 75 -21.05 2.09 6.33
C ALA A 75 -21.36 2.70 7.71
N SER A 76 -22.49 2.29 8.31
CA SER A 76 -22.91 2.67 9.66
C SER A 76 -23.27 1.40 10.45
N ASP A 77 -23.56 1.54 11.75
CA ASP A 77 -23.97 0.41 12.61
C ASP A 77 -25.31 -0.26 12.20
N LEU A 78 -26.01 0.28 11.20
CA LEU A 78 -27.13 -0.40 10.54
C LEU A 78 -26.68 -1.65 9.74
N ASP A 79 -25.43 -1.66 9.28
CA ASP A 79 -24.79 -2.83 8.69
C ASP A 79 -24.00 -3.57 9.77
N GLU A 80 -24.40 -4.80 10.08
CA GLU A 80 -23.72 -5.60 11.11
C GLU A 80 -22.26 -5.88 10.77
N GLU A 81 -21.91 -5.94 9.48
CA GLU A 81 -20.54 -6.13 9.01
C GLU A 81 -19.66 -4.92 9.31
N HIS A 82 -20.25 -3.73 9.48
CA HIS A 82 -19.50 -2.51 9.82
C HIS A 82 -18.85 -2.58 11.20
N ARG A 83 -19.36 -3.45 12.10
CA ARG A 83 -18.81 -3.63 13.45
C ARG A 83 -17.35 -4.06 13.45
N VAL A 84 -16.88 -4.70 12.37
CA VAL A 84 -15.48 -5.14 12.19
C VAL A 84 -14.68 -4.26 11.21
N ALA A 85 -15.24 -3.13 10.76
CA ALA A 85 -14.54 -2.20 9.85
C ALA A 85 -13.21 -1.70 10.44
N TYR A 86 -13.15 -1.46 11.75
CA TYR A 86 -11.91 -1.06 12.44
C TYR A 86 -10.74 -2.04 12.24
N TRP A 87 -11.02 -3.31 11.92
CA TRP A 87 -10.02 -4.33 11.64
C TRP A 87 -9.84 -4.55 10.13
N ARG A 88 -10.94 -4.66 9.37
CA ARG A 88 -10.89 -4.92 7.92
C ARG A 88 -10.28 -3.76 7.13
N GLU A 89 -10.52 -2.53 7.58
CA GLU A 89 -10.12 -1.30 6.89
C GLU A 89 -8.92 -0.63 7.57
N ASP A 90 -8.31 -1.29 8.56
CA ASP A 90 -7.08 -0.81 9.18
C ASP A 90 -5.95 -0.74 8.15
N ILE A 91 -5.26 0.41 8.13
CA ILE A 91 -4.18 0.70 7.20
C ILE A 91 -3.01 -0.27 7.42
N GLY A 92 -2.67 -0.57 8.68
CA GLY A 92 -1.56 -1.45 9.04
C GLY A 92 -1.80 -2.90 8.60
N ILE A 93 -3.00 -3.42 8.82
CA ILE A 93 -3.40 -4.79 8.41
C ILE A 93 -3.35 -4.91 6.87
N ASN A 94 -3.92 -3.94 6.15
CA ASN A 94 -3.90 -3.96 4.69
C ASN A 94 -2.47 -3.78 4.12
N LEU A 95 -1.64 -2.96 4.76
CA LEU A 95 -0.22 -2.86 4.41
C LEU A 95 0.54 -4.17 4.67
N HIS A 96 0.29 -4.84 5.80
CA HIS A 96 0.89 -6.12 6.12
C HIS A 96 0.56 -7.15 5.04
N HIS A 97 -0.73 -7.29 4.70
CA HIS A 97 -1.18 -8.22 3.66
C HIS A 97 -0.50 -7.95 2.30
N TRP A 98 -0.43 -6.68 1.88
CA TRP A 98 0.26 -6.30 0.65
C TRP A 98 1.76 -6.64 0.67
N HIS A 99 2.45 -6.29 1.76
CA HIS A 99 3.88 -6.57 1.90
C HIS A 99 4.17 -8.07 1.95
N TRP A 100 3.32 -8.85 2.62
CA TRP A 100 3.48 -10.31 2.67
C TRP A 100 3.46 -10.91 1.26
N HIS A 101 2.51 -10.50 0.43
CA HIS A 101 2.44 -10.95 -0.97
C HIS A 101 3.56 -10.40 -1.86
N LEU A 102 4.19 -9.29 -1.48
CA LEU A 102 5.38 -8.76 -2.15
C LEU A 102 6.64 -9.59 -1.83
N VAL A 103 6.77 -10.08 -0.59
CA VAL A 103 7.85 -10.98 -0.15
C VAL A 103 7.64 -12.41 -0.70
N TYR A 104 6.39 -12.88 -0.74
CA TYR A 104 6.01 -14.21 -1.21
C TYR A 104 5.12 -14.17 -2.45
N PRO A 105 5.61 -13.61 -3.59
CA PRO A 105 4.82 -13.52 -4.80
C PRO A 105 4.46 -14.92 -5.31
N PHE A 106 3.27 -15.07 -5.89
CA PHE A 106 2.80 -16.33 -6.46
C PHE A 106 3.25 -16.55 -7.91
N GLU A 107 3.67 -15.48 -8.59
CA GLU A 107 4.14 -15.50 -9.98
C GLU A 107 5.40 -14.62 -10.11
N GLY A 108 6.29 -15.00 -11.03
CA GLY A 108 7.54 -14.28 -11.31
C GLY A 108 8.71 -15.22 -11.57
N ASP A 109 9.93 -14.68 -11.49
CA ASP A 109 11.15 -15.49 -11.58
C ASP A 109 11.19 -16.54 -10.47
N MET A 110 11.45 -17.81 -10.81
CA MET A 110 11.47 -18.89 -9.83
C MET A 110 12.49 -18.70 -8.71
N ARG A 111 13.57 -17.94 -8.93
CA ARG A 111 14.53 -17.58 -7.87
C ARG A 111 13.94 -16.65 -6.82
N ILE A 112 12.88 -15.91 -7.17
CA ILE A 112 12.13 -15.04 -6.28
C ILE A 112 10.97 -15.83 -5.65
N VAL A 113 10.23 -16.60 -6.45
CA VAL A 113 9.04 -17.32 -5.98
C VAL A 113 9.40 -18.50 -5.06
N ASN A 114 10.46 -19.25 -5.36
CA ASN A 114 10.82 -20.47 -4.63
C ASN A 114 11.52 -20.17 -3.28
N LYS A 115 10.74 -19.72 -2.30
CA LYS A 115 11.16 -19.51 -0.91
C LYS A 115 10.80 -20.69 -0.02
N ASP A 116 11.61 -20.91 1.01
CA ASP A 116 11.42 -21.99 1.98
C ASP A 116 10.00 -21.98 2.56
N ARG A 117 9.34 -23.14 2.49
CA ARG A 117 8.00 -23.41 3.05
C ARG A 117 6.93 -22.34 2.75
N ARG A 118 7.04 -21.59 1.65
CA ARG A 118 6.09 -20.49 1.36
C ARG A 118 4.63 -20.93 1.26
N GLY A 119 4.37 -22.18 0.86
CA GLY A 119 3.02 -22.73 0.80
C GLY A 119 2.43 -23.04 2.18
N GLU A 120 3.25 -23.52 3.11
CA GLU A 120 2.84 -23.70 4.51
C GLU A 120 2.64 -22.33 5.18
N LEU A 121 3.55 -21.39 4.94
CA LEU A 121 3.43 -20.04 5.47
C LEU A 121 2.18 -19.32 4.93
N PHE A 122 1.81 -19.56 3.67
CA PHE A 122 0.56 -19.04 3.10
C PHE A 122 -0.68 -19.56 3.82
N TYR A 123 -0.69 -20.84 4.21
CA TYR A 123 -1.81 -21.41 4.97
C TYR A 123 -1.87 -20.88 6.41
N TYR A 124 -0.72 -20.59 7.01
CA TYR A 124 -0.63 -20.15 8.41
C TYR A 124 -0.88 -18.65 8.61
N MET A 125 -0.54 -17.83 7.60
CA MET A 125 -0.78 -16.38 7.60
C MET A 125 -2.27 -16.08 7.50
#